data_AF-A0A975HZQ4-F1
#
_entry.id   AF-A0A975HZQ4-F1
#
_cell.length_a   1.000
_cell.length_b   1.000
_cell.length_c   1.000
_cell.angle_alpha   90.00
_cell.angle_beta   90.00
_cell.angle_gamma   90.00
#
_symmetry.space_group_name_H-M   'P 1'
#
loop_
_entity.id
_entity.type
_entity.pdbx_description
1 polymer ?
#
loop_
_entity_poly.entity_id
_entity_poly.type
_entity_poly.pdbx_seq_one_letter_code
_entity_poly.pdbx_strand_id
1 'polypeptide(L)'
;MFKIYWTDNNNVVHGQEASEIVQALQITKEKRDAGYTFVTMANENPQHVGKQGVDTIVDGKTPDGQDYDWSKAGRAGKPRRNDRIITKKDN
;
A
#
# COMPACT_ATOMS: atom_id res chain seq x y z
N MET A 1 4.22 -14.71 -8.74
CA MET A 1 5.24 -15.29 -7.85
C MET A 1 5.99 -14.15 -7.21
N PHE A 2 6.11 -14.13 -5.89
CA PHE A 2 6.90 -13.13 -5.17
C PHE A 2 8.33 -13.62 -5.00
N LYS A 3 9.29 -12.73 -5.24
CA LYS A 3 10.72 -12.96 -5.04
C LYS A 3 11.20 -12.05 -3.92
N ILE A 4 11.83 -12.63 -2.91
CA ILE A 4 12.25 -11.95 -1.70
C ILE A 4 13.76 -12.08 -1.58
N TYR A 5 14.45 -10.96 -1.44
CA TYR A 5 15.91 -10.88 -1.36
C TYR A 5 16.31 -10.18 -0.08
N TRP A 6 17.41 -10.64 0.54
CA TRP A 6 18.01 -9.98 1.70
C TRP A 6 19.51 -10.27 1.77
N THR A 7 20.23 -9.45 2.53
CA THR A 7 21.64 -9.61 2.82
C THR A 7 21.83 -9.91 4.31
N ASP A 8 22.51 -11.01 4.61
CA ASP A 8 22.80 -11.38 6.00
C ASP A 8 23.95 -10.57 6.60
N ASN A 9 24.25 -10.84 7.88
CA ASN A 9 25.31 -10.13 8.62
C ASN A 9 26.72 -10.44 8.12
N ASN A 10 26.87 -11.48 7.29
CA ASN A 10 28.13 -11.85 6.64
C ASN A 10 28.25 -11.25 5.23
N ASN A 11 27.35 -10.32 4.86
CA ASN A 11 27.22 -9.74 3.52
C ASN A 11 26.92 -10.77 2.42
N VAL A 12 26.32 -11.91 2.77
CA VAL A 12 25.87 -12.91 1.79
C VAL A 12 24.44 -12.59 1.36
N VAL A 13 24.20 -12.63 0.06
CA VAL A 13 22.88 -12.39 -0.54
C VAL A 13 22.10 -13.69 -0.59
N HIS A 14 20.84 -13.62 -0.16
CA HIS A 14 19.89 -14.73 -0.15
C HIS A 14 18.64 -14.38 -0.94
N GLY A 15 17.96 -15.42 -1.44
CA GLY A 15 16.71 -15.30 -2.18
C GLY A 15 15.72 -16.39 -1.77
N GLN A 16 14.44 -16.05 -1.69
CA GLN A 16 13.33 -16.98 -1.46
C GLN A 16 12.12 -16.58 -2.30
N GLU A 17 11.35 -17.58 -2.75
CA GLU A 17 10.11 -17.37 -3.48
C GLU A 17 8.89 -17.72 -2.62
N ALA A 18 7.77 -17.03 -2.89
CA ALA A 18 6.48 -17.31 -2.27
C ALA A 18 5.36 -17.09 -3.28
N SER A 19 4.33 -17.94 -3.25
CA SER A 19 3.18 -17.84 -4.17
C SER A 19 2.17 -16.79 -3.73
N GLU A 20 1.94 -16.69 -2.42
CA GLU A 20 0.90 -15.88 -1.81
C GLU A 20 1.47 -14.60 -1.17
N ILE A 21 0.76 -13.47 -1.33
CA ILE A 21 1.22 -12.17 -0.83
C ILE A 21 1.38 -12.18 0.70
N VAL A 22 0.47 -12.84 1.42
CA VAL A 22 0.48 -12.88 2.89
C VAL A 22 1.74 -13.59 3.39
N GLN A 23 2.12 -14.70 2.75
CA GLN A 23 3.33 -15.44 3.08
C GLN A 23 4.58 -14.61 2.74
N ALA A 24 4.60 -13.96 1.58
CA ALA A 24 5.72 -13.12 1.16
C ALA A 24 5.97 -11.94 2.13
N LEU A 25 4.89 -11.30 2.57
CA LEU A 25 4.94 -10.22 3.57
C LEU A 25 5.44 -10.72 4.93
N GLN A 26 4.99 -11.90 5.36
CA GLN A 26 5.43 -12.50 6.62
C GLN A 26 6.95 -12.77 6.60
N ILE A 27 7.46 -13.41 5.54
CA ILE A 27 8.90 -13.66 5.36
C ILE A 27 9.68 -12.34 5.38
N THR A 28 9.22 -11.35 4.62
CA THR A 28 9.87 -10.03 4.52
C THR A 28 9.96 -9.36 5.89
N LYS A 29 8.89 -9.43 6.69
CA LYS A 29 8.88 -8.92 8.06
C LYS A 29 9.89 -9.66 8.93
N GLU A 30 9.87 -10.99 8.92
CA GLU A 30 10.80 -11.81 9.71
C GLU A 30 12.27 -11.47 9.41
N LYS A 31 12.62 -11.24 8.13
CA LYS A 31 13.98 -10.85 7.75
C LYS A 31 14.36 -9.46 8.28
N ARG A 32 13.42 -8.51 8.26
CA ARG A 32 13.66 -7.16 8.83
C ARG A 32 13.79 -7.21 10.35
N ASP A 33 12.91 -7.94 11.03
CA ASP A 33 12.91 -8.09 12.49
C ASP A 33 14.18 -8.81 12.96
N ALA A 34 14.74 -9.72 12.15
CA ALA A 34 16.02 -10.39 12.39
C ALA A 34 17.26 -9.50 12.15
N GLY A 35 17.09 -8.26 11.69
CA GLY A 35 18.19 -7.30 11.48
C GLY A 35 18.94 -7.46 10.16
N TYR A 36 18.42 -8.23 9.21
CA TYR A 36 19.03 -8.32 7.88
C TYR A 36 18.88 -7.02 7.09
N THR A 37 19.79 -6.81 6.14
CA THR A 37 19.85 -5.58 5.34
C THR A 37 19.35 -5.81 3.92
N PHE A 38 19.03 -4.73 3.21
CA PHE A 38 18.55 -4.76 1.82
C PHE A 38 17.33 -5.66 1.56
N VAL A 39 16.47 -5.84 2.59
CA VAL A 39 15.29 -6.70 2.51
C VAL A 39 14.28 -6.15 1.50
N THR A 40 14.18 -6.80 0.35
CA THR A 40 13.39 -6.38 -0.81
C THR A 40 12.45 -7.49 -1.24
N MET A 41 11.22 -7.14 -1.62
CA MET A 41 10.24 -8.05 -2.19
C MET A 41 9.81 -7.50 -3.55
N ALA A 42 9.82 -8.35 -4.58
CA ALA A 42 9.34 -8.06 -5.92
C ALA A 42 8.26 -9.07 -6.31
N ASN A 43 7.38 -8.70 -7.23
CA ASN A 43 6.42 -9.63 -7.83
C ASN A 43 6.48 -9.48 -9.35
N GLU A 44 6.54 -10.61 -10.04
CA GLU A 44 6.56 -10.66 -11.50
C GLU A 44 5.17 -10.60 -12.13
N ASN A 45 4.10 -10.73 -11.33
CA ASN A 45 2.73 -10.68 -11.82
C ASN A 45 2.30 -9.21 -12.07
N PRO A 46 2.13 -8.78 -13.34
CA PRO A 46 1.71 -7.41 -13.65
C PRO A 46 0.24 -7.14 -13.30
N GLN A 47 -0.56 -8.18 -13.06
CA GLN A 47 -1.95 -8.09 -12.59
C GLN A 47 -2.06 -8.15 -11.06
N HIS A 48 -0.95 -8.13 -10.33
CA HIS A 48 -0.96 -8.18 -8.87
C HIS A 48 -1.45 -6.86 -8.23
N VAL A 49 -1.26 -5.74 -8.93
CA VAL A 49 -2.00 -4.52 -8.65
C VAL A 49 -3.28 -4.54 -9.50
N GLY A 50 -4.35 -3.91 -9.02
CA GLY A 50 -5.49 -3.57 -9.88
C GLY A 50 -5.02 -2.83 -11.14
N LYS A 51 -5.90 -2.64 -12.13
CA LYS A 51 -5.56 -1.99 -13.41
C LYS A 51 -4.69 -0.75 -13.17
N GLN A 52 -3.57 -0.63 -13.89
CA GLN A 52 -2.68 0.53 -13.75
C GLN A 52 -3.44 1.83 -14.03
N GLY A 53 -3.42 2.74 -13.05
CA GLY A 53 -4.33 3.88 -12.96
C GLY A 53 -5.11 3.78 -11.64
N VAL A 54 -5.52 4.89 -11.05
CA VAL A 54 -6.49 4.85 -9.95
C VAL A 54 -7.68 4.06 -10.48
N ASP A 55 -8.06 2.95 -9.84
CA ASP A 55 -9.24 2.18 -10.22
C ASP A 55 -10.43 3.08 -9.89
N THR A 56 -10.84 3.83 -10.90
CA THR A 56 -11.53 5.11 -10.71
C THR A 56 -12.97 4.80 -10.33
N ILE A 57 -13.49 5.59 -9.40
CA ILE A 57 -14.90 5.55 -9.07
C ILE A 57 -15.68 5.98 -10.32
N VAL A 58 -16.40 5.06 -10.92
CA VAL A 58 -17.28 5.33 -12.06
C VAL A 58 -18.71 5.37 -11.54
N ASP A 59 -19.43 6.44 -11.84
CA ASP A 59 -20.83 6.63 -11.43
C ASP A 59 -21.07 6.44 -9.92
N GLY A 60 -20.08 6.83 -9.11
CA GLY A 60 -20.17 6.73 -7.66
C GLY A 60 -19.95 5.32 -7.11
N LYS A 61 -19.44 4.37 -7.90
CA LYS A 61 -19.17 2.99 -7.48
C LYS A 61 -17.70 2.61 -7.53
N THR A 62 -17.30 1.74 -6.62
CA THR A 62 -16.01 1.06 -6.65
C THR A 62 -15.94 0.11 -7.85
N PRO A 63 -14.72 -0.33 -8.21
CA PRO A 63 -14.52 -1.34 -9.25
C PRO A 63 -15.25 -2.67 -8.99
N ASP A 64 -15.51 -2.98 -7.71
CA ASP A 64 -16.28 -4.15 -7.26
C ASP A 64 -17.81 -3.92 -7.31
N GLY A 65 -18.26 -2.77 -7.84
CA GLY A 65 -19.67 -2.41 -7.97
C GLY A 65 -20.33 -1.93 -6.68
N GLN A 66 -19.56 -1.74 -5.60
CA GLN A 66 -20.07 -1.22 -4.33
C GLN A 66 -20.21 0.30 -4.40
N ASP A 67 -21.19 0.85 -3.71
CA ASP A 67 -21.31 2.31 -3.64
C ASP A 67 -20.09 2.89 -2.92
N TYR A 68 -19.46 3.88 -3.54
CA TYR A 68 -18.31 4.56 -2.99
C TYR A 68 -18.77 5.70 -2.07
N ASP A 69 -18.67 5.46 -0.75
CA ASP A 69 -19.16 6.36 0.30
C ASP A 69 -18.19 7.50 0.67
N TRP A 70 -17.10 7.65 -0.08
CA TRP A 70 -16.03 8.57 0.29
C TRP A 70 -16.51 10.01 0.29
N SER A 71 -16.38 10.65 1.45
CA SER A 71 -16.43 12.10 1.56
C SER A 71 -15.24 12.57 2.38
N LYS A 72 -14.67 13.72 1.98
CA LYS A 72 -13.63 14.40 2.75
C LYS A 72 -14.10 14.62 4.20
N ALA A 73 -15.38 14.94 4.39
CA ALA A 73 -15.99 15.10 5.70
C ALA A 73 -16.09 13.80 6.51
N GLY A 74 -16.29 12.64 5.86
CA GLY A 74 -16.45 11.34 6.52
C GLY A 74 -15.16 10.74 7.05
N ARG A 75 -14.02 10.96 6.39
CA ARG A 75 -12.73 10.34 6.77
C ARG A 75 -11.62 11.32 7.16
N ALA A 76 -11.55 12.50 6.54
CA ALA A 76 -10.56 13.53 6.91
C ALA A 76 -11.04 14.44 8.04
N GLY A 77 -12.22 14.16 8.61
CA GLY A 77 -12.89 14.97 9.62
C GLY A 77 -13.70 16.09 8.97
N LYS A 78 -15.00 16.12 9.27
CA LYS A 78 -15.84 17.28 8.98
C LYS A 78 -15.30 18.47 9.78
N PRO A 79 -15.20 19.67 9.19
CA PRO A 79 -14.91 20.87 9.97
C PRO A 79 -15.90 20.95 11.14
N ARG A 80 -15.36 21.10 12.36
CA ARG A 80 -16.18 21.20 13.57
C ARG A 80 -17.00 22.49 13.49
N ARG A 81 -18.10 22.57 14.25
CA ARG A 81 -19.02 23.73 14.23
C ARG A 81 -18.33 25.08 14.43
N ASN A 82 -17.17 25.10 15.10
CA ASN A 82 -16.39 26.29 15.39
C ASN A 82 -15.08 26.38 14.60
N ASP A 83 -14.86 25.52 13.60
CA ASP A 83 -13.67 25.63 12.75
C ASP A 83 -13.75 26.90 11.92
N ARG A 84 -12.67 27.69 11.94
CA ARG A 84 -12.59 28.96 11.24
C ARG A 84 -12.57 28.69 9.74
N ILE A 85 -13.65 29.02 9.04
CA ILE A 85 -13.69 28.98 7.58
C ILE A 85 -12.81 30.12 7.07
N ILE A 86 -11.66 29.80 6.50
CA ILE A 86 -10.80 30.78 5.82
C ILE A 86 -11.41 31.00 4.43
N THR A 87 -12.18 32.08 4.27
CA THR A 87 -12.87 32.42 3.02
C THR A 87 -12.01 33.21 2.03
N LYS A 88 -10.88 33.75 2.48
CA LYS A 88 -9.85 34.35 1.63
C LYS A 88 -8.50 33.85 2.08
N LYS A 89 -7.77 33.23 1.15
CA LYS A 89 -6.37 32.85 1.34
C LYS A 89 -5.55 34.11 1.06
N ASP A 90 -4.61 34.44 1.95
CA ASP A 90 -3.72 35.59 1.74
C ASP A 90 -2.98 35.42 0.41
N ASN A 91 -2.97 36.48 -0.40
CA ASN A 91 -2.37 36.52 -1.74
C ASN A 91 -0.86 36.34 -1.69
#